data_AF-A0A4Y2IDW1-F1
#
_entry.id   AF-A0A4Y2IDW1-F1
#
_cell.length_a   1.000
_cell.length_b   1.000
_cell.length_c   1.000
_cell.angle_alpha   90.00
_cell.angle_beta   90.00
_cell.angle_gamma   90.00
#
_symmetry.space_group_name_H-M   'P 1'
#
loop_
_entity.id
_entity.type
_entity.pdbx_description
1 polymer ?
#
loop_
_entity_poly.entity_id
_entity_poly.type
_entity_poly.pdbx_seq_one_letter_code
_entity_poly.pdbx_strand_id
1 'polypeptide(L)'
;SCDVCHKGFSQESHLKRHYRTHSNEKLYSCDVCCKEFSQKSHLKDHYRTHTKEKPYSCDVCHKEFSRKNILNVHYRTHTNEKPYSCDVCHKEFSHRSNLNVHYRTHTNEKLYSCDVCHKEFSRKSNFNWHYRTHTNEKSYSCDVCHSEFSDKSNLKVHYQIHTNEKTYSRV
;
A
#
# COMPACT_ATOMS: atom_id res chain seq x y z
N SER A 1 -26.23 15.91 12.74
CA SER A 1 -25.49 15.72 11.47
C SER A 1 -24.29 16.64 11.48
N CYS A 2 -23.30 16.42 10.60
CA CYS A 2 -22.23 17.39 10.37
C CYS A 2 -22.75 18.54 9.52
N ASP A 3 -22.48 19.79 9.89
CA ASP A 3 -22.87 20.97 9.14
C ASP A 3 -21.98 21.24 7.90
N VAL A 4 -20.71 20.83 7.94
CA VAL A 4 -19.76 21.01 6.82
C VAL A 4 -20.01 20.06 5.64
N CYS A 5 -20.36 18.80 5.90
CA CYS A 5 -20.51 17.78 4.86
C CYS A 5 -21.81 16.98 4.94
N HIS A 6 -22.74 17.40 5.80
CA HIS A 6 -24.08 16.81 5.98
C HIS A 6 -24.11 15.33 6.36
N LYS A 7 -22.96 14.74 6.70
CA LYS A 7 -22.87 13.34 7.12
C LYS A 7 -23.62 13.11 8.44
N GLY A 8 -24.50 12.12 8.46
CA GLY A 8 -25.26 11.71 9.64
C GLY A 8 -24.43 10.86 10.60
N PHE A 9 -24.63 11.07 11.91
CA PHE A 9 -24.02 10.28 12.98
C PHE A 9 -25.08 9.98 14.03
N SER A 10 -25.12 8.74 14.50
CA SER A 10 -26.04 8.29 15.55
C SER A 10 -25.59 8.66 16.97
N GLN A 11 -24.35 9.11 17.14
CA GLN A 11 -23.78 9.47 18.44
C GLN A 11 -23.00 10.79 18.32
N GLU A 12 -23.15 11.66 19.31
CA GLU A 12 -22.48 12.96 19.37
C GLU A 12 -20.95 12.82 19.44
N SER A 13 -20.44 11.84 20.20
CA SER A 13 -19.00 11.56 20.29
C SER A 13 -18.38 11.24 18.93
N HIS A 14 -19.13 10.56 18.06
CA HIS A 14 -18.70 10.25 16.69
C HIS A 14 -18.73 11.48 15.80
N LEU A 15 -19.73 12.35 15.95
CA LEU A 15 -19.80 13.63 15.25
C LEU A 15 -18.64 14.55 15.65
N LYS A 16 -18.37 14.69 16.96
CA LYS A 16 -17.24 15.47 17.48
C LYS A 16 -15.90 14.97 16.95
N ARG A 17 -15.70 13.64 16.93
CA ARG A 17 -14.51 13.03 16.32
C ARG A 17 -14.43 13.27 14.82
N HIS A 18 -15.56 13.26 14.12
CA HIS A 18 -15.59 13.56 12.69
C HIS A 18 -15.22 15.00 12.38
N TYR A 19 -15.60 15.98 13.20
CA TYR A 19 -15.19 17.38 12.98
C TYR A 19 -13.67 17.56 12.90
N ARG A 20 -12.89 16.72 13.59
CA ARG A 20 -11.42 16.71 13.50
C ARG A 20 -10.89 16.42 12.11
N THR A 21 -11.68 15.80 11.23
CA THR A 21 -11.29 15.58 9.83
C THR A 21 -11.41 16.84 8.98
N HIS A 22 -12.22 17.81 9.42
CA HIS A 22 -12.38 19.10 8.75
C HIS A 22 -11.37 20.13 9.25
N SER A 23 -11.14 20.18 10.56
CA SER A 23 -10.17 21.10 11.17
C SER A 23 -8.72 20.64 11.06
N ASN A 24 -8.47 19.41 10.58
CA ASN A 24 -7.16 18.74 10.64
C ASN A 24 -6.54 18.71 12.06
N GLU A 25 -7.38 18.78 13.10
CA GLU A 25 -6.92 18.76 14.49
C GLU A 25 -6.30 17.39 14.83
N LYS A 26 -5.00 17.39 15.11
CA LYS A 26 -4.24 16.20 15.52
C LYS A 26 -3.79 16.37 16.97
N LEU A 27 -4.46 15.65 17.86
CA LEU A 27 -4.30 15.79 19.31
C LEU A 27 -3.26 14.83 19.90
N TYR A 28 -2.81 13.84 19.12
CA TYR A 28 -1.99 12.75 19.64
C TYR A 28 -0.73 12.62 18.81
N SER A 29 0.41 12.95 19.41
CA SER A 29 1.72 12.91 18.76
C SER A 29 2.52 11.69 19.20
N CYS A 30 3.23 11.09 18.24
CA CYS A 30 4.22 10.06 18.51
C CYS A 30 5.52 10.71 18.99
N ASP A 31 6.01 10.31 20.15
CA ASP A 31 7.28 10.81 20.70
C ASP A 31 8.52 10.30 19.94
N VAL A 32 8.43 9.15 19.28
CA VAL A 32 9.55 8.56 18.51
C VAL A 32 9.79 9.27 17.17
N CYS A 33 8.73 9.69 16.47
CA CYS A 33 8.87 10.26 15.12
C CYS A 33 8.09 11.56 14.89
N CYS A 34 7.55 12.17 15.95
CA CYS A 34 6.75 13.39 15.91
C CYS A 34 5.50 13.33 15.02
N LYS A 35 5.10 12.15 14.55
CA LYS A 35 3.92 11.98 13.70
C LYS A 35 2.64 12.13 14.52
N GLU A 36 1.71 12.92 14.00
CA GLU A 36 0.50 13.28 14.73
C GLU A 36 -0.76 12.58 14.19
N PHE A 37 -1.72 12.35 15.09
CA PHE A 37 -2.96 11.62 14.84
C PHE A 37 -4.16 12.32 15.49
N SER A 38 -5.32 12.25 14.83
CA SER A 38 -6.59 12.78 15.37
C SER A 38 -7.27 11.86 16.39
N GLN A 39 -6.79 10.62 16.54
CA GLN A 39 -7.34 9.60 17.44
C GLN A 39 -6.24 8.83 18.17
N LYS A 40 -6.44 8.59 19.47
CA LYS A 40 -5.52 7.82 20.32
C LYS A 40 -5.31 6.38 19.85
N SER A 41 -6.36 5.74 19.34
CA SER A 41 -6.28 4.38 18.78
C SER A 41 -5.34 4.31 17.57
N HIS A 42 -5.35 5.32 16.70
CA HIS A 42 -4.45 5.39 15.55
C HIS A 42 -3.00 5.60 15.97
N LEU A 43 -2.75 6.43 17.00
CA LEU A 43 -1.42 6.57 17.60
C LEU A 43 -0.94 5.23 18.19
N LYS A 44 -1.80 4.50 18.92
CA LYS A 44 -1.47 3.17 19.46
C LYS A 44 -1.11 2.18 18.35
N ASP A 45 -1.91 2.12 17.29
CA ASP A 45 -1.62 1.27 16.13
C ASP A 45 -0.36 1.70 15.37
N HIS A 46 -0.01 2.98 15.41
CA HIS A 46 1.23 3.49 14.85
C HIS A 46 2.45 3.12 15.71
N TYR A 47 2.36 3.14 17.04
CA TYR A 47 3.47 2.70 17.90
C TYR A 47 3.97 1.29 17.57
N ARG A 48 3.08 0.42 17.10
CA ARG A 48 3.45 -0.92 16.61
C ARG A 48 4.42 -0.91 15.43
N THR A 49 4.55 0.20 14.68
CA THR A 49 5.58 0.34 13.63
C THR A 49 6.96 0.59 14.19
N HIS A 50 7.07 1.14 15.41
CA HIS A 50 8.34 1.33 16.11
C HIS A 50 8.74 0.07 16.89
N THR A 51 7.79 -0.52 17.62
CA THR A 51 8.05 -1.72 18.44
C THR A 51 8.09 -3.02 17.63
N LYS A 52 7.62 -3.00 16.38
CA LYS A 52 7.41 -4.17 15.53
C LYS A 52 6.43 -5.20 16.13
N GLU A 53 5.63 -4.81 17.11
CA GLU A 53 4.62 -5.67 17.75
C GLU A 53 3.55 -6.10 16.73
N LYS A 54 3.28 -7.40 16.67
CA LYS A 54 2.30 -8.01 15.77
C LYS A 54 1.37 -8.96 16.53
N PRO A 55 0.39 -8.43 17.28
CA PRO A 55 -0.39 -9.23 18.22
C PRO A 55 -1.42 -10.16 17.56
N TYR A 56 -1.53 -10.14 16.22
CA TYR A 56 -2.52 -10.93 15.49
C TYR A 56 -1.80 -11.95 14.61
N SER A 57 -1.90 -13.24 14.95
CA SER A 57 -1.30 -14.32 14.17
C SER A 57 -2.35 -15.04 13.33
N CYS A 58 -1.97 -15.43 12.11
CA CYS A 58 -2.76 -16.33 11.28
C CYS A 58 -2.58 -17.77 11.78
N ASP A 59 -3.67 -18.44 12.10
CA ASP A 59 -3.65 -19.86 12.50
C ASP A 59 -3.28 -20.83 11.37
N VAL A 60 -3.45 -20.44 10.10
CA VAL A 60 -3.12 -21.28 8.94
C VAL A 60 -1.64 -21.26 8.58
N CYS A 61 -0.97 -20.10 8.64
CA CYS A 61 0.43 -19.97 8.22
C CYS A 61 1.35 -19.31 9.25
N HIS A 62 0.84 -19.05 10.45
CA HIS A 62 1.55 -18.43 11.58
C HIS A 62 2.13 -17.03 11.28
N LYS A 63 1.72 -16.40 10.17
CA LYS A 63 2.13 -15.06 9.83
C LYS A 63 1.46 -14.04 10.75
N GLU A 64 2.27 -13.13 11.28
CA GLU A 64 1.82 -12.14 12.25
C GLU A 64 1.55 -10.77 11.62
N PHE A 65 0.59 -10.05 12.18
CA PHE A 65 0.10 -8.75 11.72
C PHE A 65 -0.05 -7.77 12.88
N SER A 66 0.20 -6.49 12.61
CA SER A 66 0.05 -5.41 13.58
C SER A 66 -1.40 -4.97 13.81
N ARG A 67 -2.34 -5.39 12.94
CA ARG A 67 -3.76 -5.04 13.02
C ARG A 67 -4.67 -6.19 12.59
N LYS A 68 -5.77 -6.39 13.31
CA LYS A 68 -6.76 -7.46 13.06
C LYS A 68 -7.38 -7.38 11.65
N ASN A 69 -7.69 -6.18 11.17
CA ASN A 69 -8.28 -6.02 9.84
C ASN A 69 -7.32 -6.46 8.72
N ILE A 70 -6.01 -6.31 8.91
CA ILE A 70 -5.01 -6.79 7.94
C ILE A 70 -4.92 -8.32 7.97
N LEU A 71 -5.00 -8.94 9.15
CA LEU A 71 -5.12 -10.39 9.29
C LEU A 71 -6.40 -10.90 8.58
N ASN A 72 -7.55 -10.28 8.80
CA ASN A 72 -8.80 -10.67 8.12
C ASN A 72 -8.70 -10.61 6.60
N VAL A 73 -8.05 -9.57 6.07
CA VAL A 73 -7.81 -9.46 4.63
C VAL A 73 -6.79 -10.49 4.15
N HIS A 74 -5.77 -10.79 4.96
CA HIS A 74 -4.81 -11.86 4.66
C HIS A 74 -5.48 -13.24 4.60
N TYR A 75 -6.48 -13.54 5.43
CA TYR A 75 -7.21 -14.82 5.35
C TYR A 75 -7.76 -15.11 3.96
N ARG A 76 -8.08 -14.07 3.18
CA ARG A 76 -8.52 -14.22 1.77
C ARG A 76 -7.47 -14.86 0.87
N THR A 77 -6.19 -14.83 1.25
CA THR A 77 -5.13 -15.54 0.51
C THR A 77 -5.16 -17.05 0.75
N HIS A 78 -5.79 -17.51 1.82
CA HIS A 78 -5.99 -18.94 2.11
C HIS A 78 -7.31 -19.44 1.53
N THR A 79 -8.37 -18.64 1.64
CA THR A 79 -9.71 -19.03 1.17
C THR A 79 -9.96 -18.73 -0.31
N ASN A 80 -9.10 -17.93 -0.94
CA ASN A 80 -9.31 -17.36 -2.28
C ASN A 80 -10.58 -16.50 -2.41
N GLU A 81 -11.13 -16.01 -1.30
CA GLU A 81 -12.32 -15.15 -1.29
C GLU A 81 -12.05 -13.82 -2.03
N LYS A 82 -12.91 -13.48 -2.98
CA LYS A 82 -12.84 -12.25 -3.78
C LYS A 82 -14.16 -11.48 -3.73
N PRO A 83 -14.44 -10.78 -2.62
CA PRO A 83 -15.77 -10.19 -2.39
C PRO A 83 -16.07 -8.95 -3.23
N TYR A 84 -15.12 -8.49 -4.05
CA TYR A 84 -15.28 -7.29 -4.86
C TYR A 84 -15.30 -7.67 -6.34
N SER A 85 -16.47 -7.62 -6.96
CA SER A 85 -16.65 -7.88 -8.40
C SER A 85 -16.77 -6.58 -9.19
N CYS A 86 -16.20 -6.58 -10.39
CA CYS A 86 -16.36 -5.53 -11.39
C CYS A 86 -17.72 -5.68 -12.06
N ASP A 87 -18.57 -4.68 -12.02
CA ASP A 87 -19.88 -4.68 -12.69
C ASP A 87 -19.77 -4.65 -14.23
N VAL A 88 -18.66 -4.13 -14.78
CA VAL A 88 -18.45 -4.05 -16.24
C VAL A 88 -18.02 -5.39 -16.86
N CYS A 89 -17.14 -6.15 -16.19
CA CYS A 89 -16.57 -7.38 -16.76
C CYS A 89 -16.58 -8.59 -15.82
N HIS A 90 -17.24 -8.48 -14.67
CA HIS A 90 -17.41 -9.53 -13.65
C HIS A 90 -16.12 -10.10 -13.07
N LYS A 91 -14.98 -9.44 -13.31
CA LYS A 91 -13.70 -9.83 -12.71
C LYS A 91 -13.70 -9.53 -11.22
N GLU A 92 -13.28 -10.52 -10.44
CA GLU A 92 -13.30 -10.45 -8.98
C GLU A 92 -11.93 -10.15 -8.37
N PHE A 93 -11.95 -9.47 -7.21
CA PHE A 93 -10.78 -9.02 -6.49
C PHE A 93 -10.93 -9.25 -4.98
N SER A 94 -9.81 -9.58 -4.31
CA SER A 94 -9.75 -9.74 -2.85
C SER A 94 -9.68 -8.40 -2.10
N HIS A 95 -9.35 -7.30 -2.79
CA HIS A 95 -9.25 -5.95 -2.24
C HIS A 95 -10.01 -4.93 -3.09
N ARG A 96 -10.77 -4.03 -2.44
CA ARG A 96 -11.49 -2.95 -3.10
C ARG A 96 -10.57 -1.98 -3.85
N SER A 97 -9.37 -1.72 -3.31
CA SER A 97 -8.37 -0.89 -4.00
C SER A 97 -7.95 -1.47 -5.35
N ASN A 98 -7.86 -2.80 -5.45
CA ASN A 98 -7.49 -3.47 -6.69
C ASN A 98 -8.62 -3.40 -7.71
N LEU A 99 -9.88 -3.51 -7.25
CA LEU A 99 -11.06 -3.27 -8.10
C LEU A 99 -11.07 -1.81 -8.60
N ASN A 100 -10.87 -0.82 -7.74
CA ASN A 100 -10.83 0.60 -8.15
C ASN A 100 -9.73 0.88 -9.19
N VAL A 101 -8.55 0.28 -9.00
CA VAL A 101 -7.46 0.39 -9.98
C VAL A 101 -7.79 -0.35 -11.28
N HIS A 102 -8.50 -1.47 -11.20
CA HIS A 102 -8.99 -2.18 -12.38
C HIS A 102 -10.05 -1.37 -13.14
N TYR A 103 -10.96 -0.66 -12.47
CA TYR A 103 -11.94 0.20 -13.16
C TYR A 103 -11.32 1.20 -14.12
N ARG A 104 -10.10 1.67 -13.82
CA ARG A 104 -9.35 2.56 -14.71
C ARG A 104 -8.99 1.95 -16.06
N THR A 105 -8.99 0.61 -16.18
CA THR A 105 -8.80 -0.05 -17.47
C THR A 105 -10.03 0.04 -18.36
N HIS A 106 -11.21 0.28 -17.79
CA HIS A 106 -12.45 0.48 -18.55
C HIS A 106 -12.65 1.94 -18.94
N THR A 107 -12.29 2.87 -18.04
CA THR A 107 -12.46 4.31 -18.28
C THR A 107 -11.27 4.94 -19.01
N ASN A 108 -10.16 4.22 -19.18
CA ASN A 108 -8.87 4.74 -19.66
C ASN A 108 -8.35 5.95 -18.84
N GLU A 109 -8.79 6.07 -17.58
CA GLU A 109 -8.38 7.15 -16.70
C GLU A 109 -6.88 7.04 -16.35
N LYS A 110 -6.11 8.06 -16.72
CA LYS A 110 -4.68 8.19 -16.36
C LYS A 110 -4.50 9.42 -15.47
N LEU A 111 -4.15 9.15 -14.21
CA LEU A 111 -4.08 10.18 -13.17
C LEU A 111 -2.68 10.75 -12.95
N TYR A 112 -1.67 10.11 -13.52
CA TYR A 112 -0.27 10.44 -13.25
C TYR A 112 0.44 10.70 -14.57
N SER A 113 0.85 11.94 -14.79
CA SER A 113 1.61 12.34 -15.98
C SER A 113 3.06 12.66 -15.60
N CYS A 114 3.99 12.21 -16.44
CA CYS A 114 5.40 12.54 -16.34
C CYS A 114 5.66 13.91 -16.95
N ASP A 115 6.19 14.84 -16.16
CA ASP A 115 6.59 16.16 -16.62
C ASP A 115 7.83 16.12 -17.53
N VAL A 116 8.70 15.13 -17.38
CA VAL A 116 9.92 14.98 -18.19
C VAL A 116 9.64 14.49 -19.62
N CYS A 117 8.73 13.53 -19.80
CA CYS A 117 8.48 12.92 -21.12
C CYS A 117 6.99 12.77 -21.49
N HIS A 118 6.09 13.36 -20.70
CA HIS A 118 4.65 13.41 -20.94
C HIS A 118 3.95 12.04 -21.02
N LYS A 119 4.62 10.97 -20.60
CA LYS A 119 4.00 9.65 -20.46
C LYS A 119 3.02 9.63 -19.29
N GLU A 120 1.86 9.04 -19.54
CA GLU A 120 0.76 8.99 -18.58
C GLU A 120 0.54 7.56 -18.06
N PHE A 121 0.13 7.46 -16.79
CA PHE A 121 -0.07 6.20 -16.09
C PHE A 121 -1.37 6.19 -15.28
N SER A 122 -2.02 5.03 -15.24
CA SER A 122 -3.22 4.80 -14.40
C SER A 122 -2.88 4.46 -12.94
N ARG A 123 -1.62 4.10 -12.65
CA ARG A 123 -1.12 3.70 -11.32
C ARG A 123 0.08 4.53 -10.90
N LYS A 124 0.05 5.02 -9.66
CA LYS A 124 1.16 5.77 -9.03
C LYS A 124 2.46 4.97 -8.97
N SER A 125 2.37 3.67 -8.69
CA SER A 125 3.55 2.79 -8.61
C SER A 125 4.29 2.72 -9.95
N ASN A 126 3.55 2.61 -11.05
CA ASN A 126 4.12 2.53 -12.39
C ASN A 126 4.72 3.88 -12.79
N PHE A 127 4.03 4.98 -12.46
CA PHE A 127 4.55 6.33 -12.61
C PHE A 127 5.86 6.53 -11.84
N ASN A 128 5.90 6.20 -10.55
CA ASN A 128 7.11 6.36 -9.73
C ASN A 128 8.27 5.50 -10.26
N TRP A 129 8.00 4.26 -10.68
CA TRP A 129 9.00 3.39 -11.29
C TRP A 129 9.54 3.99 -12.59
N HIS A 130 8.65 4.49 -13.45
CA HIS A 130 9.04 5.21 -14.66
C HIS A 130 9.85 6.47 -14.35
N TYR A 131 9.43 7.26 -13.36
CA TYR A 131 10.11 8.51 -13.03
C TYR A 131 11.58 8.29 -12.62
N ARG A 132 11.87 7.18 -11.94
CA ARG A 132 13.24 6.79 -11.59
C ARG A 132 14.16 6.64 -12.80
N THR A 133 13.62 6.28 -13.96
CA THR A 133 14.42 6.16 -15.20
C THR A 133 14.97 7.49 -15.68
N HIS A 134 14.36 8.62 -15.29
CA HIS A 134 14.85 9.96 -15.63
C HIS A 134 15.89 10.45 -14.63
N THR A 135 15.69 10.15 -13.34
CA THR A 135 16.59 10.59 -12.27
C THR A 135 17.90 9.80 -12.18
N ASN A 136 18.02 8.68 -12.92
CA ASN A 136 19.09 7.69 -12.75
C ASN A 136 19.28 7.22 -11.29
N GLU A 137 18.25 7.33 -10.44
CA GLU A 137 18.27 6.82 -9.07
C GLU A 137 18.44 5.30 -9.08
N LYS A 138 19.64 4.84 -8.77
CA LYS A 138 19.93 3.43 -8.57
C LYS A 138 19.84 3.10 -7.08
N SER A 139 18.65 2.73 -6.63
CA SER A 139 18.39 2.46 -5.22
C SER A 139 18.81 1.07 -4.75
N TYR A 140 19.34 0.22 -5.66
CA TYR A 140 19.63 -1.17 -5.36
C TYR A 140 21.06 -1.50 -5.75
N SER A 141 21.91 -1.82 -4.78
CA SER A 141 23.28 -2.25 -5.00
C SER A 141 23.43 -3.75 -4.76
N CYS A 142 24.25 -4.41 -5.58
CA CYS A 142 24.78 -5.72 -5.27
C CYS A 142 25.81 -5.60 -4.15
N ASP A 143 25.70 -6.42 -3.11
CA ASP A 143 26.67 -6.45 -2.01
C ASP A 143 27.97 -7.19 -2.38
N VAL A 144 27.92 -8.09 -3.35
CA VAL A 144 29.08 -8.87 -3.82
C VAL A 144 30.00 -8.04 -4.73
N CYS A 145 29.45 -7.32 -5.71
CA CYS A 145 30.24 -6.60 -6.73
C CYS A 145 29.89 -5.11 -6.85
N HIS A 146 29.08 -4.57 -5.93
CA HIS A 146 28.72 -3.15 -5.85
C HIS A 146 28.07 -2.56 -7.10
N SER A 147 27.61 -3.42 -8.01
CA SER A 147 26.86 -2.98 -9.19
C SER A 147 25.50 -2.43 -8.78
N GLU A 148 25.15 -1.29 -9.36
CA GLU A 148 23.96 -0.54 -9.01
C GLU A 148 22.86 -0.70 -10.05
N PHE A 149 21.63 -0.86 -9.58
CA PHE A 149 20.43 -1.13 -10.38
C PHE A 149 19.30 -0.19 -9.97
N SER A 150 18.48 0.21 -10.97
CA SER A 150 17.27 1.01 -10.78
C SER A 150 16.08 0.19 -10.28
N ASP A 151 16.10 -1.14 -10.46
CA ASP A 151 15.04 -2.06 -10.04
C ASP A 151 15.57 -3.31 -9.32
N LYS A 152 14.78 -3.78 -8.35
CA LYS A 152 15.08 -4.97 -7.54
C LYS A 152 15.04 -6.25 -8.37
N SER A 153 14.20 -6.33 -9.42
CA SER A 153 14.13 -7.51 -10.28
C SER A 153 15.43 -7.67 -11.07
N ASN A 154 15.97 -6.57 -11.59
CA ASN A 154 17.27 -6.56 -12.28
C ASN A 154 18.40 -6.96 -11.32
N LEU A 155 18.41 -6.45 -10.09
CA LEU A 155 19.36 -6.89 -9.07
C LEU A 155 19.21 -8.39 -8.76
N LYS A 156 17.98 -8.92 -8.67
CA LYS A 156 17.72 -10.35 -8.43
C LYS A 156 18.24 -11.23 -9.57
N VAL A 157 18.02 -10.82 -10.83
CA VAL A 157 18.59 -11.52 -12.00
C VAL A 157 20.11 -11.43 -11.98
N HIS A 158 20.66 -10.27 -11.65
CA HIS A 158 22.11 -10.09 -11.52
C HIS A 158 22.72 -10.99 -10.43
N TYR A 159 22.05 -11.19 -9.28
CA TYR A 159 22.52 -12.10 -8.25
C TYR A 159 22.70 -13.55 -8.75
N GLN A 160 21.98 -13.96 -9.78
CA GLN A 160 22.14 -15.29 -10.38
C GLN A 160 23.55 -15.50 -10.97
N ILE A 161 24.24 -14.42 -11.34
CA ILE A 161 25.63 -14.45 -11.81
C ILE A 161 26.59 -14.81 -10.66
N HIS A 162 26.27 -14.41 -9.43
CA HIS A 162 27.08 -14.69 -8.25
C HIS A 162 26.77 -16.06 -7.64
N THR A 163 25.54 -16.57 -7.80
CA THR A 163 25.11 -17.81 -7.14
C THR A 163 25.36 -19.07 -7.96
N ASN A 164 25.88 -18.98 -9.20
CA ASN A 164 26.07 -20.13 -10.12
C ASN A 164 24.84 -21.05 -10.32
N GLU A 165 23.66 -20.66 -9.83
CA GLU A 165 22.42 -21.40 -10.04
C GLU A 165 21.76 -20.94 -11.34
N LYS A 166 22.01 -21.67 -12.42
CA LYS A 166 21.20 -21.62 -13.64
C LYS A 166 19.77 -22.03 -13.31
N THR A 167 18.87 -21.08 -13.05
CA THR A 167 17.44 -21.36 -13.13
C THR A 167 17.05 -21.37 -14.60
N TYR A 168 16.85 -22.55 -15.17
CA TYR A 168 16.15 -22.72 -16.45
C TYR A 168 14.78 -22.05 -16.35
N SER A 169 14.55 -21.01 -17.16
CA SER A 169 13.22 -20.49 -17.42
C SER A 169 12.46 -21.52 -18.24
N ARG A 170 11.40 -22.06 -17.66
CA ARG A 170 10.41 -22.91 -18.32
C ARG A 170 9.65 -22.10 -19.38
N VAL A 171 9.83 -22.45 -20.64
CA VAL A 171 8.78 -22.49 -21.67
C VAL A 171 8.82 -23.90 -22.26
#